data_AF-A0A847I360-F1
#
_entry.id   AF-A0A847I360-F1
#
_cell.length_a   1.000
_cell.length_b   1.000
_cell.length_c   1.000
_cell.angle_alpha   90.00
_cell.angle_beta   90.00
_cell.angle_gamma   90.00
#
_symmetry.space_group_name_H-M   'P 1'
#
loop_
_entity.id
_entity.type
_entity.pdbx_description
1 polymer ?
#
loop_
_entity_poly.entity_id
_entity_poly.type
_entity_poly.pdbx_seq_one_letter_code
_entity_poly.pdbx_strand_id
1 'polypeptide(L)'
;MQFTGPVSGTRKAELLASADCLVLPSHQEGLPMVLLEAGAAGLPVIATSVGAIPEFLSPRLGEPGFYAREEMIAPIVPPGDVIALVREMTRLALAPQLRQRIGRRLQARVREGYTSEHVAQRLSTIYDRLLGLAAGTQAEASPSRSAPTSRRPAHAKAETPLPTRRSRFTQTRPISSAPGLQVQNQ
;
A
#
# COMPACT_ATOMS: atom_id res chain seq x y z
N MET A 1 23.83 4.35 20.42
CA MET A 1 23.43 4.60 19.01
C MET A 1 24.67 4.53 18.15
N GLN A 2 24.57 3.90 16.97
CA GLN A 2 25.65 3.82 16.00
C GLN A 2 25.13 4.40 14.68
N PHE A 3 25.93 5.27 14.05
CA PHE A 3 25.65 5.81 12.72
C PHE A 3 26.60 5.14 11.72
N THR A 4 26.06 4.51 10.69
CA THR A 4 26.86 3.79 9.69
C THR A 4 27.32 4.68 8.54
N GLY A 5 26.71 5.86 8.38
CA GLY A 5 26.81 6.65 7.16
C GLY A 5 26.14 5.96 5.96
N PRO A 6 26.34 6.48 4.73
CA PRO A 6 25.85 5.86 3.51
C PRO A 6 26.47 4.47 3.31
N VAL A 7 25.63 3.46 3.09
CA VAL A 7 26.04 2.08 2.82
C VAL A 7 25.23 1.51 1.66
N SER A 8 25.84 0.63 0.88
CA SER A 8 25.23 0.00 -0.28
C SER A 8 25.71 -1.45 -0.45
N GLY A 9 25.15 -2.17 -1.42
CA GLY A 9 25.56 -3.53 -1.78
C GLY A 9 25.55 -4.51 -0.61
N THR A 10 26.63 -5.30 -0.50
CA THR A 10 26.81 -6.36 0.51
C THR A 10 26.74 -5.82 1.93
N ARG A 11 27.35 -4.64 2.18
CA ARG A 11 27.37 -4.06 3.52
C ARG A 11 25.97 -3.72 4.04
N LYS A 12 25.10 -3.19 3.18
CA LYS A 12 23.69 -2.95 3.52
C LYS A 12 22.98 -4.28 3.82
N ALA A 13 23.20 -5.30 3.00
CA ALA A 13 22.59 -6.61 3.17
C ALA A 13 23.00 -7.25 4.51
N GLU A 14 24.28 -7.17 4.89
CA GLU A 14 24.78 -7.63 6.20
C GLU A 14 24.10 -6.91 7.37
N LEU A 15 23.97 -5.58 7.27
CA LEU A 15 23.32 -4.78 8.31
C LEU A 15 21.85 -5.19 8.48
N LEU A 16 21.12 -5.34 7.36
CA LEU A 16 19.74 -5.83 7.39
C LEU A 16 19.65 -7.26 7.96
N ALA A 17 20.55 -8.16 7.57
CA ALA A 17 20.54 -9.55 8.05
C ALA A 17 20.91 -9.68 9.54
N SER A 18 21.74 -8.78 10.05
CA SER A 18 22.16 -8.76 11.47
C SER A 18 21.20 -8.02 12.39
N ALA A 19 20.27 -7.23 11.85
CA ALA A 19 19.31 -6.48 12.64
C ALA A 19 18.21 -7.38 13.22
N ASP A 20 17.71 -7.02 14.41
CA ASP A 20 16.57 -7.70 15.01
C ASP A 20 15.23 -7.29 14.41
N CYS A 21 15.13 -6.03 13.96
CA CYS A 21 13.94 -5.43 13.36
C CYS A 21 14.32 -4.15 12.58
N LEU A 22 13.66 -3.91 11.45
CA LEU A 22 13.66 -2.61 10.78
C LEU A 22 12.48 -1.77 11.25
N VAL A 23 12.74 -0.54 11.65
CA VAL A 23 11.69 0.44 12.00
C VAL A 23 11.66 1.52 10.93
N LEU A 24 10.50 1.70 10.30
CA LEU A 24 10.28 2.67 9.21
C LEU A 24 9.19 3.67 9.60
N PRO A 25 9.53 4.72 10.40
CA PRO A 25 8.57 5.70 10.90
C PRO A 25 8.34 6.86 9.92
N SER A 26 8.33 6.59 8.60
CA SER A 26 8.25 7.62 7.56
C SER A 26 6.89 8.33 7.56
N HIS A 27 6.88 9.61 7.19
CA HIS A 27 5.64 10.37 7.01
C HIS A 27 5.06 10.29 5.60
N GLN A 28 5.88 9.94 4.61
CA GLN A 28 5.48 9.83 3.21
C GLN A 28 6.33 8.76 2.53
N GLU A 29 5.67 7.85 1.82
CA GLU A 29 6.30 6.78 1.05
C GLU A 29 5.40 6.38 -0.12
N GLY A 30 5.98 5.77 -1.16
CA GLY A 30 5.24 5.00 -2.15
C GLY A 30 5.13 3.54 -1.69
N LEU A 31 5.99 2.68 -2.22
CA LEU A 31 6.34 1.41 -1.62
C LEU A 31 7.87 1.40 -1.41
N PRO A 32 8.37 1.52 -0.17
CA PRO A 32 9.80 1.66 0.09
C PRO A 32 10.59 0.43 -0.34
N MET A 33 11.68 0.61 -1.10
CA MET A 33 12.55 -0.52 -1.47
C MET A 33 13.15 -1.21 -0.25
N VAL A 34 13.48 -0.46 0.81
CA VAL A 34 14.02 -1.02 2.07
C VAL A 34 13.05 -2.00 2.73
N LEU A 35 11.73 -1.84 2.51
CA LEU A 35 10.71 -2.76 3.01
C LEU A 35 10.77 -4.11 2.27
N LEU A 36 10.99 -4.07 0.95
CA LEU A 36 11.19 -5.27 0.12
C LEU A 36 12.52 -5.95 0.44
N GLU A 37 13.59 -5.17 0.65
CA GLU A 37 14.91 -5.68 1.02
C GLU A 37 14.90 -6.35 2.40
N ALA A 38 14.25 -5.74 3.39
CA ALA A 38 14.02 -6.36 4.70
C ALA A 38 13.21 -7.66 4.56
N GLY A 39 12.16 -7.66 3.74
CA GLY A 39 11.41 -8.87 3.43
C GLY A 39 12.26 -9.96 2.79
N ALA A 40 13.08 -9.63 1.79
CA ALA A 40 14.00 -10.58 1.17
C ALA A 40 14.95 -11.22 2.20
N ALA A 41 15.46 -10.40 3.15
CA ALA A 41 16.30 -10.85 4.26
C ALA A 41 15.54 -11.61 5.36
N GLY A 42 14.20 -11.64 5.34
CA GLY A 42 13.40 -12.21 6.43
C GLY A 42 13.45 -11.41 7.72
N LEU A 43 13.79 -10.11 7.63
CA LEU A 43 13.85 -9.18 8.75
C LEU A 43 12.44 -8.68 9.09
N PRO A 44 11.94 -8.84 10.33
CA PRO A 44 10.66 -8.24 10.72
C PRO A 44 10.72 -6.71 10.68
N VAL A 45 9.58 -6.11 10.35
CA VAL A 45 9.47 -4.66 10.15
C VAL A 45 8.37 -4.07 11.03
N ILE A 46 8.52 -2.80 11.43
CA ILE A 46 7.43 -1.95 11.91
C ILE A 46 7.41 -0.74 10.98
N ALA A 47 6.25 -0.45 10.38
CA ALA A 47 6.14 0.65 9.42
C ALA A 47 4.94 1.54 9.73
N THR A 48 4.95 2.75 9.19
CA THR A 48 3.83 3.68 9.29
C THR A 48 2.77 3.41 8.20
N SER A 49 1.50 3.76 8.47
CA SER A 49 0.39 3.60 7.54
C SER A 49 0.37 4.68 6.45
N VAL A 50 1.36 4.70 5.57
CA VAL A 50 1.49 5.66 4.46
C VAL A 50 1.73 4.96 3.14
N GLY A 51 1.36 5.62 2.03
CA GLY A 51 1.55 5.07 0.70
C GLY A 51 0.90 3.70 0.52
N ALA A 52 1.61 2.81 -0.16
CA ALA A 52 1.22 1.43 -0.42
C ALA A 52 1.64 0.46 0.71
N ILE A 53 2.18 0.95 1.83
CA ILE A 53 2.61 0.09 2.95
C ILE A 53 1.44 -0.73 3.52
N PRO A 54 0.23 -0.17 3.75
CA PRO A 54 -0.92 -0.94 4.24
C PRO A 54 -1.34 -2.07 3.31
N GLU A 55 -1.41 -1.80 2.01
CA GLU A 55 -1.75 -2.79 0.98
C GLU A 55 -0.71 -3.91 0.91
N PHE A 56 0.56 -3.56 1.07
CA PHE A 56 1.66 -4.51 1.05
C PHE A 56 1.68 -5.42 2.29
N LEU A 57 1.54 -4.83 3.49
CA LEU A 57 1.66 -5.53 4.76
C LEU A 57 0.34 -6.13 5.26
N SER A 58 -0.79 -5.77 4.66
CA SER A 58 -2.12 -6.29 5.05
C SER A 58 -3.04 -6.54 3.85
N PRO A 59 -2.67 -7.47 2.94
CA PRO A 59 -3.35 -7.64 1.65
C PRO A 59 -4.78 -8.20 1.71
N ARG A 60 -5.27 -8.61 2.90
CA ARG A 60 -6.61 -9.22 3.08
C ARG A 60 -7.68 -8.25 3.60
N LEU A 61 -7.33 -7.00 3.89
CA LEU A 61 -8.31 -6.03 4.39
C LEU A 61 -9.01 -5.32 3.24
N GLY A 62 -10.33 -5.42 3.22
CA GLY A 62 -11.20 -4.81 2.22
C GLY A 62 -11.48 -3.33 2.46
N GLU A 63 -11.10 -2.74 3.60
CA GLU A 63 -11.35 -1.31 3.88
C GLU A 63 -10.18 -0.63 4.62
N PRO A 64 -9.83 0.63 4.24
CA PRO A 64 -8.84 1.42 4.96
C PRO A 64 -9.29 1.70 6.40
N GLY A 65 -8.40 1.44 7.37
CA GLY A 65 -8.54 1.97 8.73
C GLY A 65 -8.84 0.94 9.83
N PHE A 66 -9.07 -0.34 9.52
CA PHE A 66 -9.23 -1.40 10.52
C PHE A 66 -8.26 -2.54 10.28
N TYR A 67 -7.10 -2.51 10.96
CA TYR A 67 -6.07 -3.54 10.80
C TYR A 67 -6.16 -4.59 11.93
N ALA A 68 -6.90 -5.67 11.68
CA ALA A 68 -6.90 -6.82 12.59
C ALA A 68 -5.51 -7.47 12.63
N ARG A 69 -4.89 -7.54 13.82
CA ARG A 69 -3.48 -7.91 14.01
C ARG A 69 -3.14 -9.31 13.50
N GLU A 70 -4.12 -10.22 13.52
CA GLU A 70 -3.97 -11.61 13.12
C GLU A 70 -3.70 -11.75 11.62
N GLU A 71 -4.28 -10.87 10.81
CA GLU A 71 -4.21 -10.92 9.35
C GLU A 71 -3.00 -10.16 8.79
N MET A 72 -2.46 -9.20 9.54
CA MET A 72 -1.30 -8.40 9.13
C MET A 72 -0.02 -9.22 9.08
N ILE A 73 0.79 -9.00 8.04
CA ILE A 73 2.13 -9.57 7.90
C ILE A 73 3.07 -9.02 8.97
N ALA A 74 3.00 -7.69 9.17
CA ALA A 74 3.84 -6.95 10.12
C ALA A 74 3.07 -5.77 10.73
N PRO A 75 3.48 -5.25 11.90
CA PRO A 75 2.82 -4.11 12.54
C PRO A 75 2.84 -2.85 11.69
N ILE A 76 1.71 -2.17 11.66
CA ILE A 76 1.55 -0.84 11.07
C ILE A 76 1.07 0.12 12.15
N VAL A 77 1.69 1.29 12.23
CA VAL A 77 1.32 2.36 13.17
C VAL A 77 0.96 3.65 12.44
N PRO A 78 0.13 4.54 13.01
CA PRO A 78 -0.08 5.86 12.43
C PRO A 78 1.22 6.69 12.40
N PRO A 79 1.45 7.51 11.35
CA PRO A 79 2.56 8.48 11.35
C PRO A 79 2.47 9.43 12.54
N GLY A 80 3.60 9.69 13.20
CA GLY A 80 3.68 10.58 14.35
C GLY A 80 3.17 9.99 15.68
N ASP A 81 2.56 8.79 15.67
CA ASP A 81 2.13 8.12 16.90
C ASP A 81 3.30 7.40 17.57
N VAL A 82 4.05 8.15 18.38
CA VAL A 82 5.20 7.65 19.14
C VAL A 82 4.80 6.54 20.11
N ILE A 83 3.62 6.62 20.72
CA ILE A 83 3.16 5.65 21.71
C ILE A 83 2.89 4.30 21.04
N ALA A 84 2.20 4.31 19.89
CA ALA A 84 1.99 3.10 19.11
C ALA A 84 3.32 2.49 18.63
N LEU A 85 4.25 3.33 18.17
CA LEU A 85 5.57 2.88 17.72
C LEU A 85 6.36 2.20 18.85
N VAL A 86 6.49 2.85 20.01
CA VAL A 86 7.20 2.32 21.19
C VAL A 86 6.57 1.02 21.66
N ARG A 87 5.23 0.93 21.66
CA ARG A 87 4.52 -0.30 22.04
C ARG A 87 4.90 -1.47 21.11
N GLU A 88 4.93 -1.26 19.81
CA GLU A 88 5.30 -2.31 18.85
C GLU A 88 6.78 -2.66 18.91
N MET A 89 7.66 -1.68 19.07
CA MET A 89 9.10 -1.91 19.28
C MET A 89 9.35 -2.76 20.53
N THR A 90 8.71 -2.41 21.65
CA THR A 90 8.81 -3.15 22.91
C THR A 90 8.31 -4.58 22.76
N ARG A 91 7.16 -4.76 22.09
CA ARG A 91 6.58 -6.08 21.83
C ARG A 91 7.50 -6.97 21.00
N LEU A 92 8.13 -6.43 19.95
CA LEU A 92 9.07 -7.20 19.13
C LEU A 92 10.40 -7.46 19.83
N ALA A 93 10.88 -6.51 20.64
CA ALA A 93 12.09 -6.68 21.43
C ALA A 93 11.97 -7.87 22.41
N LEU A 94 10.79 -8.05 23.01
CA LEU A 94 10.54 -9.09 24.02
C LEU A 94 10.08 -10.44 23.44
N ALA A 95 9.81 -10.54 22.14
CA ALA A 95 9.22 -11.75 21.54
C ALA A 95 10.01 -12.25 20.31
N PRO A 96 11.12 -12.98 20.48
CA PRO A 96 11.93 -13.51 19.37
C PRO A 96 11.14 -14.42 18.40
N GLN A 97 10.21 -15.23 18.91
CA GLN A 97 9.38 -16.12 18.08
C GLN A 97 8.42 -15.33 17.19
N LEU A 98 7.92 -14.20 17.69
CA LEU A 98 7.08 -13.28 16.93
C LEU A 98 7.89 -12.61 15.82
N ARG A 99 9.12 -12.18 16.10
CA ARG A 99 10.05 -11.62 15.11
C ARG A 99 10.30 -12.60 13.97
N GLN A 100 10.62 -13.85 14.28
CA GLN A 100 10.80 -14.90 13.28
C GLN A 100 9.54 -15.14 12.44
N ARG A 101 8.36 -15.17 13.08
CA ARG A 101 7.09 -15.37 12.38
C ARG A 101 6.80 -14.23 11.39
N ILE A 102 6.96 -12.98 11.82
CA ILE A 102 6.78 -11.80 10.96
C ILE A 102 7.78 -11.84 9.80
N GLY A 103 9.06 -12.09 10.10
CA GLY A 103 10.13 -12.19 9.10
C GLY A 103 9.83 -13.22 8.01
N ARG A 104 9.39 -14.43 8.39
CA ARG A 104 8.99 -15.48 7.45
C ARG A 104 7.79 -15.06 6.57
N ARG A 105 6.76 -14.45 7.16
CA ARG A 105 5.59 -13.97 6.40
C ARG A 105 5.97 -12.89 5.41
N LEU A 106 6.83 -11.95 5.82
CA LEU A 106 7.30 -10.88 4.97
C LEU A 106 8.17 -11.40 3.82
N GLN A 107 9.03 -12.37 4.11
CA GLN A 107 9.85 -13.03 3.09
C GLN A 107 9.01 -13.79 2.07
N ALA A 108 8.01 -14.54 2.52
CA ALA A 108 7.06 -15.21 1.62
C ALA A 108 6.37 -14.18 0.72
N ARG A 109 5.85 -13.09 1.29
CA ARG A 109 5.17 -12.02 0.54
C ARG A 109 6.06 -11.41 -0.55
N VAL A 110 7.33 -11.13 -0.26
CA VAL A 110 8.26 -10.58 -1.26
C VAL A 110 8.54 -11.60 -2.36
N ARG A 111 8.80 -12.87 -2.01
CA ARG A 111 9.08 -13.94 -2.98
C ARG A 111 7.92 -14.22 -3.92
N GLU A 112 6.68 -14.07 -3.44
CA GLU A 112 5.46 -14.36 -4.21
C GLU A 112 5.15 -13.32 -5.31
N GLY A 113 5.73 -12.12 -5.28
CA GLY A 113 5.31 -11.12 -6.28
C GLY A 113 6.12 -9.82 -6.39
N TYR A 114 7.21 -9.67 -5.63
CA TYR A 114 8.02 -8.45 -5.63
C TYR A 114 9.49 -8.72 -6.02
N THR A 115 9.79 -9.89 -6.58
CA THR A 115 11.11 -10.17 -7.14
C THR A 115 11.28 -9.47 -8.49
N SER A 116 12.54 -9.18 -8.87
CA SER A 116 12.88 -8.62 -10.18
C SER A 116 12.29 -9.43 -11.33
N GLU A 117 12.30 -10.75 -11.18
CA GLU A 117 11.80 -11.69 -12.20
C GLU A 117 10.28 -11.55 -12.35
N HIS A 118 9.52 -11.52 -11.25
CA HIS A 118 8.07 -11.32 -11.30
C HIS A 118 7.70 -9.96 -11.90
N VAL A 119 8.42 -8.90 -11.51
CA VAL A 119 8.18 -7.56 -12.02
C VAL A 119 8.51 -7.47 -13.50
N ALA A 120 9.67 -8.00 -13.92
CA ALA A 120 10.08 -8.04 -15.31
C ALA A 120 9.08 -8.83 -16.16
N GLN A 121 8.64 -10.01 -15.70
CA GLN A 121 7.66 -10.82 -16.43
C GLN A 121 6.32 -10.08 -16.63
N ARG A 122 5.83 -9.39 -15.59
CA ARG A 122 4.59 -8.60 -15.68
C ARG A 122 4.75 -7.42 -16.64
N LEU A 123 5.87 -6.72 -16.60
CA LEU A 123 6.16 -5.61 -17.50
C LEU A 123 6.30 -6.08 -18.95
N SER A 124 7.04 -7.16 -19.21
CA SER A 124 7.17 -7.75 -20.54
C SER A 124 5.81 -8.13 -21.11
N THR A 125 4.94 -8.76 -20.30
CA THR A 125 3.57 -9.11 -20.74
C THR A 125 2.77 -7.88 -21.19
N ILE A 126 2.93 -6.74 -20.51
CA ILE A 126 2.28 -5.48 -20.88
C ILE A 126 2.88 -4.94 -22.18
N TYR A 127 4.21 -4.97 -22.33
CA TYR A 127 4.86 -4.52 -23.56
C TYR A 127 4.52 -5.40 -24.77
N ASP A 128 4.49 -6.72 -24.61
CA ASP A 128 4.09 -7.66 -25.67
C ASP A 128 2.66 -7.38 -26.14
N ARG A 129 1.76 -7.07 -25.20
CA ARG A 129 0.39 -6.68 -25.50
C ARG A 129 0.31 -5.35 -26.26
N LEU A 130 1.09 -4.35 -25.86
CA LEU A 130 1.06 -3.02 -26.48
C LEU A 130 1.73 -3.00 -27.86
N LEU A 131 2.75 -3.83 -28.07
CA LEU A 131 3.46 -3.97 -29.34
C LEU A 131 2.77 -4.93 -30.33
N GLY A 132 1.67 -5.57 -29.92
CA GLY A 132 0.99 -6.58 -30.73
C GLY A 132 1.80 -7.86 -30.92
N LEU A 133 2.85 -8.07 -30.12
CA LEU A 133 3.65 -9.29 -30.09
C LEU A 133 2.91 -10.42 -29.37
N ALA A 134 1.91 -10.07 -28.56
CA ALA A 134 0.86 -10.99 -28.13
C ALA A 134 -0.10 -11.29 -29.31
N ALA A 135 0.42 -11.89 -30.38
CA ALA A 135 -0.34 -12.29 -31.55
C ALA A 135 -0.77 -13.77 -31.44
N GLY A 136 -2.08 -14.02 -31.51
CA GLY A 136 -2.62 -15.23 -32.14
C GLY A 136 -2.62 -16.52 -31.33
N THR A 137 -3.52 -16.62 -30.35
CA THR A 137 -4.25 -17.87 -30.14
C THR A 137 -5.72 -17.52 -30.06
N GLN A 138 -6.34 -17.33 -31.23
CA GLN A 138 -7.67 -17.78 -31.65
C GLN A 138 -7.92 -17.25 -33.07
N ALA A 139 -7.64 -18.10 -34.06
CA ALA A 139 -8.25 -18.01 -35.37
C ALA A 139 -8.98 -19.34 -35.63
N GLU A 140 -10.18 -19.20 -36.20
CA GLU A 140 -11.17 -20.21 -36.64
C GLU A 140 -12.18 -20.68 -35.56
N ALA A 141 -13.50 -20.55 -35.73
CA ALA A 141 -14.29 -20.42 -36.95
C ALA A 141 -15.48 -19.46 -36.80
N SER A 142 -15.65 -18.62 -37.82
CA SER A 142 -16.90 -17.91 -38.10
C SER A 142 -17.92 -18.92 -38.67
N PRO A 143 -19.22 -18.79 -38.34
CA PRO A 143 -20.25 -19.08 -39.31
C PRO A 143 -21.03 -17.82 -39.65
N SER A 144 -21.18 -17.62 -40.96
CA SER A 144 -21.94 -16.58 -41.62
C SER A 144 -23.45 -16.68 -41.34
N ARG A 145 -24.07 -15.50 -41.18
CA ARG A 145 -25.46 -15.11 -41.53
C ARG A 145 -26.63 -15.99 -41.06
N SER A 146 -27.47 -15.37 -40.23
CA SER A 146 -28.87 -15.11 -40.58
C SER A 146 -29.40 -13.89 -39.84
N ALA A 147 -30.03 -12.98 -40.56
CA ALA A 147 -30.73 -11.82 -40.02
C ALA A 147 -32.10 -12.25 -39.48
N PRO A 148 -32.64 -11.55 -38.47
CA PRO A 148 -34.08 -11.42 -38.34
C PRO A 148 -34.48 -9.95 -38.52
N THR A 149 -35.22 -9.72 -39.60
CA THR A 149 -36.22 -8.65 -39.71
C THR A 149 -37.19 -8.69 -38.54
N SER A 150 -37.35 -7.60 -37.80
CA SER A 150 -38.68 -7.06 -37.47
C SER A 150 -38.63 -5.67 -36.78
N ARG A 151 -39.27 -4.72 -37.45
CA ARG A 151 -40.08 -3.58 -36.98
C ARG A 151 -39.84 -3.00 -35.56
N ARG A 152 -39.43 -1.72 -35.54
CA ARG A 152 -39.72 -0.75 -34.46
C ARG A 152 -41.24 -0.65 -34.22
N PRO A 153 -41.64 -0.31 -32.98
CA PRO A 153 -42.34 0.96 -32.82
C PRO A 153 -41.64 1.91 -31.86
N ALA A 154 -41.94 3.19 -32.04
CA ALA A 154 -41.37 4.32 -31.34
C ALA A 154 -41.90 4.44 -29.91
N HIS A 155 -41.02 4.79 -28.96
CA HIS A 155 -41.40 5.57 -27.79
C HIS A 155 -40.29 6.56 -27.45
N ALA A 156 -40.64 7.84 -27.58
CA ALA A 156 -39.90 8.98 -27.10
C ALA A 156 -39.86 8.98 -25.56
N LYS A 157 -38.74 9.45 -24.98
CA LYS A 157 -38.73 10.25 -23.74
C LYS A 157 -37.34 10.85 -23.47
N ALA A 158 -37.31 12.17 -23.64
CA ALA A 158 -36.66 13.20 -22.83
C ALA A 158 -35.22 12.98 -22.33
N GLU A 159 -34.30 13.70 -22.98
CA GLU A 159 -33.01 14.12 -22.42
C GLU A 159 -33.23 14.98 -21.18
N THR A 160 -32.55 14.66 -20.08
CA THR A 160 -32.42 15.52 -18.90
C THR A 160 -30.95 15.90 -18.76
N PRO A 161 -30.56 17.19 -18.81
CA PRO A 161 -29.14 17.56 -18.78
C PRO A 161 -28.55 17.45 -17.37
N LEU A 162 -27.27 17.04 -17.31
CA LEU A 162 -26.42 17.10 -16.11
C LEU A 162 -26.28 18.55 -15.61
N PRO A 163 -26.38 18.83 -14.29
CA PRO A 163 -26.03 20.12 -13.74
C PRO A 163 -24.50 20.32 -13.70
N THR A 164 -24.04 21.39 -14.34
CA THR A 164 -22.65 21.87 -14.29
C THR A 164 -22.36 22.55 -12.95
N ARG A 165 -21.36 22.05 -12.21
CA ARG A 165 -20.93 22.61 -10.92
C ARG A 165 -20.06 23.84 -11.17
N ARG A 166 -20.63 25.03 -10.96
CA ARG A 166 -19.90 26.31 -10.95
C ARG A 166 -18.93 26.38 -9.78
N SER A 167 -17.73 26.89 -10.05
CA SER A 167 -16.77 27.36 -9.06
C SER A 167 -17.35 28.52 -8.25
N ARG A 168 -17.05 28.57 -6.96
CA ARG A 168 -16.97 29.83 -6.21
C ARG A 168 -16.01 29.70 -5.05
N PHE A 169 -14.91 30.43 -5.19
CA PHE A 169 -13.92 30.78 -4.19
C PHE A 169 -14.52 31.74 -3.14
N THR A 170 -13.85 31.81 -1.99
CA THR A 170 -13.93 32.80 -0.89
C THR A 170 -15.16 32.79 0.02
N GLN A 171 -14.95 32.37 1.27
CA GLN A 171 -15.10 33.27 2.43
C GLN A 171 -14.46 32.66 3.68
N THR A 172 -13.37 33.29 4.11
CA THR A 172 -12.79 33.25 5.46
C THR A 172 -13.85 33.57 6.51
N ARG A 173 -13.96 32.74 7.55
CA ARG A 173 -14.63 33.10 8.81
C ARG A 173 -13.58 33.26 9.92
N PRO A 174 -13.65 34.33 10.73
CA PRO A 174 -12.67 34.62 11.77
C PRO A 174 -12.83 33.71 13.00
N ILE A 175 -11.70 33.56 13.69
CA ILE A 175 -11.48 32.83 14.94
C ILE A 175 -12.30 33.51 16.06
N SER A 176 -13.18 32.75 16.71
CA SER A 176 -13.88 33.19 17.92
C SER A 176 -13.01 32.90 19.15
N SER A 177 -12.86 33.92 19.97
CA SER A 177 -12.10 34.02 21.21
C SER A 177 -12.55 33.04 22.31
N ALA A 178 -11.57 32.45 23.00
CA ALA A 178 -11.74 31.77 24.28
C ALA A 178 -11.62 32.79 25.44
N PRO A 179 -12.43 32.68 26.52
CA PRO A 179 -12.18 33.43 27.74
C PRO A 179 -11.38 32.62 28.77
N GLY A 180 -10.27 33.23 29.22
CA GLY A 180 -9.99 33.45 30.64
C GLY A 180 -9.67 32.27 31.55
N LEU A 181 -8.38 32.17 31.92
CA LEU A 181 -7.91 31.58 33.17
C LEU A 181 -8.70 32.09 34.38
N GLN A 182 -9.09 31.19 35.30
CA GLN A 182 -9.08 31.49 36.72
C GLN A 182 -8.36 30.36 37.48
N VAL A 183 -7.25 30.77 38.09
CA VAL A 183 -6.48 30.07 39.11
C VAL A 183 -7.21 30.25 40.43
N GLN A 184 -7.43 29.18 41.19
CA GLN A 184 -7.77 29.32 42.60
C GLN A 184 -7.13 28.18 43.41
N ASN A 185 -6.02 28.53 44.05
CA ASN A 185 -5.46 27.82 45.20
C ASN A 185 -6.28 28.21 46.44
N GLN A 186 -6.80 27.22 47.16
CA GLN A 186 -6.69 27.10 48.62
C GLN A 186 -6.58 25.61 48.98
#